data_AF-A0A3C0J0P4-F1
#
_entry.id   AF-A0A3C0J0P4-F1
#
_cell.length_a   1.000
_cell.length_b   1.000
_cell.length_c   1.000
_cell.angle_alpha   90.00
_cell.angle_beta   90.00
_cell.angle_gamma   90.00
#
_symmetry.space_group_name_H-M   'P 1'
#
loop_
_entity.id
_entity.type
_entity.pdbx_description
1 polymer ?
#
loop_
_entity_poly.entity_id
_entity_poly.type
_entity_poly.pdbx_seq_one_letter_code
_entity_poly.pdbx_strand_id
1 'polypeptide(L)' 'SFYVVGPGDTLPRIARRYGVPPDKIALANGIAQTDALEPGQKLYIPARR' A
#
# COMPACT_ATOMS: atom_id res chain seq x y z
N SER A 1 2.00 7.01 -7.56
CA SER A 1 3.16 6.17 -7.94
C SER A 1 2.84 4.71 -7.77
N PHE A 2 3.53 3.80 -8.45
CA PHE A 2 3.36 2.36 -8.21
C PHE A 2 4.49 1.84 -7.32
N TYR A 3 4.15 0.92 -6.42
CA TYR A 3 5.07 0.20 -5.54
C TYR A 3 4.88 -1.30 -5.74
N VAL A 4 5.97 -2.05 -5.80
CA VAL A 4 5.93 -3.52 -5.83
C VAL A 4 6.24 -4.02 -4.44
N VAL A 5 5.30 -4.75 -3.86
CA VAL A 5 5.38 -5.30 -2.50
C VAL A 5 6.56 -6.27 -2.42
N GLY A 6 7.43 -6.09 -1.43
CA GLY A 6 8.49 -7.03 -1.11
C GLY A 6 8.10 -8.03 -0.02
N PRO A 7 8.91 -9.08 0.20
CA PRO A 7 8.71 -10.00 1.32
C PRO A 7 8.71 -9.26 2.67
N GLY A 8 7.67 -9.49 3.46
CA GLY A 8 7.47 -8.88 4.77
C GLY A 8 7.04 -7.40 4.73
N ASP A 9 6.68 -6.87 3.55
CA ASP A 9 6.00 -5.58 3.48
C ASP A 9 4.56 -5.68 4.01
N THR A 10 4.14 -4.62 4.67
CA THR A 10 2.77 -4.46 5.16
C THR A 10 2.23 -3.12 4.73
N LEU A 11 0.91 -3.05 4.55
CA LEU A 11 0.23 -1.82 4.15
C LEU A 11 0.58 -0.62 5.06
N PRO A 12 0.60 -0.75 6.41
CA PRO A 12 1.00 0.34 7.30
C PRO A 12 2.46 0.77 7.12
N ARG A 13 3.37 -0.17 6.82
CA ARG A 13 4.80 0.12 6.63
C ARG A 13 5.02 0.91 5.34
N ILE A 14 4.39 0.48 4.25
CA ILE A 14 4.40 1.17 2.96
C ILE A 14 3.75 2.55 3.11
N ALA A 15 2.58 2.62 3.71
CA ALA A 15 1.85 3.85 4.01
C ALA A 15 2.75 4.88 4.71
N ARG A 16 3.41 4.49 5.83
CA ARG A 16 4.35 5.35 6.55
C ARG A 16 5.51 5.82 5.69
N ARG A 17 6.09 4.94 4.86
CA ARG A 17 7.21 5.26 3.98
C ARG A 17 6.87 6.35 2.96
N TYR A 18 5.66 6.30 2.41
CA TYR A 18 5.16 7.30 1.46
C TYR A 18 4.43 8.46 2.13
N GLY A 19 4.24 8.39 3.44
CA GLY A 19 3.39 9.27 4.21
C GLY A 19 1.89 9.15 3.88
N VAL A 20 1.47 8.29 2.98
CA VAL A 20 0.06 8.22 2.60
C VAL A 20 -0.70 7.43 3.67
N PRO A 21 -1.90 7.85 4.08
CA PRO A 21 -2.73 7.05 4.97
C PRO A 21 -3.03 5.66 4.38
N PRO A 22 -2.95 4.57 5.16
CA PRO A 22 -3.13 3.20 4.65
C PRO A 22 -4.54 2.97 4.10
N ASP A 23 -5.57 3.63 4.63
CA ASP A 23 -6.95 3.67 4.11
C ASP A 23 -7.00 4.18 2.67
N LYS A 24 -6.25 5.24 2.36
CA LYS A 24 -6.22 5.78 1.00
C LYS A 24 -5.54 4.83 0.03
N ILE A 25 -4.49 4.13 0.46
CA ILE A 25 -3.85 3.11 -0.37
C ILE A 25 -4.80 1.93 -0.56
N ALA A 26 -5.43 1.44 0.51
CA ALA A 26 -6.39 0.34 0.47
C ALA A 26 -7.53 0.63 -0.50
N LEU A 27 -8.19 1.79 -0.34
CA LEU A 27 -9.28 2.24 -1.19
C LEU A 27 -8.85 2.37 -2.65
N ALA A 28 -7.68 2.95 -2.91
CA ALA A 28 -7.20 3.17 -4.27
C ALA A 28 -6.78 1.87 -4.98
N ASN A 29 -6.56 0.78 -4.23
CA ASN A 29 -6.24 -0.55 -4.77
C ASN A 29 -7.39 -1.54 -4.64
N GLY A 30 -8.53 -1.15 -4.05
CA GLY A 30 -9.68 -2.02 -3.83
C GLY A 30 -9.39 -3.19 -2.87
N ILE A 31 -8.45 -3.02 -1.93
CA ILE A 31 -8.08 -4.03 -0.92
C ILE A 31 -8.53 -3.57 0.46
N ALA A 32 -8.66 -4.49 1.41
CA ALA A 32 -8.87 -4.15 2.81
C ALA A 32 -7.54 -3.78 3.49
N GLN A 33 -7.62 -2.97 4.54
CA GLN A 33 -6.42 -2.62 5.33
C GLN A 33 -5.80 -3.83 6.05
N THR A 34 -6.62 -4.84 6.32
CA THR A 34 -6.26 -6.08 7.00
C THR A 34 -5.75 -7.15 6.05
N ASP A 35 -5.83 -6.92 4.73
CA ASP A 35 -5.38 -7.89 3.75
C ASP A 35 -3.87 -8.07 3.85
N ALA A 36 -3.46 -9.33 3.83
CA ALA A 36 -2.05 -9.68 3.69
C ALA A 36 -1.60 -9.25 2.28
N LEU A 37 -0.49 -8.53 2.21
CA LEU A 37 0.11 -8.15 0.93
C LEU A 37 0.98 -9.29 0.43
N GLU A 38 0.84 -9.64 -0.85
CA GLU A 38 1.65 -10.68 -1.46
C GLU A 38 2.93 -10.08 -2.07
N PRO A 39 4.11 -10.69 -1.86
CA PRO A 39 5.32 -10.28 -2.55
C PRO A 39 5.14 -10.32 -4.07
N GLY A 40 5.50 -9.22 -4.75
CA GLY A 40 5.26 -9.03 -6.18
C GLY A 40 3.96 -8.30 -6.52
N GLN A 41 3.05 -8.10 -5.55
CA GLN A 41 1.82 -7.34 -5.76
C GLN A 41 2.14 -5.87 -6.08
N LYS A 42 1.50 -5.35 -7.12
CA LYS A 42 1.65 -3.95 -7.53
C LYS A 42 0.58 -3.09 -6.86
N LEU A 43 1.00 -2.22 -5.95
CA LEU A 43 0.15 -1.26 -5.28
C LEU A 43 0.27 0.13 -5.89
N TYR A 44 -0.85 0.76 -6.16
CA TYR A 44 -0.97 2.16 -6.47
C TYR A 44 -0.92 2.99 -5.17
N ILE A 45 0.07 3.86 -5.08
CA ILE A 45 0.24 4.80 -3.98
C ILE A 45 -0.25 6.18 -4.45
N PRO A 46 -1.42 6.65 -4.00
CA PRO A 46 -1.92 7.97 -4.37
C PRO A 46 -1.03 9.08 -3.78
N ALA A 47 -0.84 10.18 -4.52
CA ALA A 47 -0.07 11.31 -4.01
C ALA A 47 -0.84 12.01 -2.86
N ARG A 48 -0.11 12.51 -1.86
CA ARG A 48 -0.64 13.48 -0.90
C ARG A 48 -0.94 14.78 -1.67
N ARG A 49 -2.20 15.01 -2.04
CA ARG A 49 -2.67 16.37 -2.33
C ARG A 49 -2.96 17.07 -1.01
#